data_AF-A0A2A4GIC9-F1
#
_entry.id   AF-A0A2A4GIC9-F1
#
_cell.length_a   1.000
_cell.length_b   1.000
_cell.length_c   1.000
_cell.angle_alpha   90.00
_cell.angle_beta   90.00
_cell.angle_gamma   90.00
#
_symmetry.space_group_name_H-M   'P 1'
#
loop_
_entity.id
_entity.type
_entity.pdbx_description
1 polymer ?
#
loop_
_entity_poly.entity_id
_entity_poly.type
_entity_poly.pdbx_seq_one_letter_code
_entity_poly.pdbx_strand_id
1 'polypeptide(L)'
;MSYALYKHEKDETANGLREGGKSDEYVDQALENFHDQVLMSPARLNAYKQRAATLIDTALKESTANFEAKYSELEKQLKEEYASKHKELEQSRTALDLREKDLRKTEKKMRTEVVNDIKLSAQKYEPPGFWVGLFKWLISGFSGVAASVLVMVITFGLLTLGDPDSKHQLAVSFLKGLVGLLTGESLG
;
A
#
# COMPACT_ATOMS: atom_id res chain seq x y z
N MET A 1 -15.54 12.91 52.21
CA MET A 1 -16.87 13.32 51.68
C MET A 1 -17.78 13.89 52.76
N SER A 2 -17.99 13.23 53.91
CA SER A 2 -18.76 13.82 55.03
C SER A 2 -18.19 15.14 55.56
N TYR A 3 -16.86 15.27 55.64
CA TYR A 3 -16.21 16.55 55.97
C TYR A 3 -16.43 17.63 54.91
N ALA A 4 -16.50 17.26 53.63
CA ALA A 4 -16.78 18.19 52.55
C ALA A 4 -18.23 18.70 52.62
N LEU A 5 -19.19 17.82 52.97
CA LEU A 5 -20.58 18.23 53.23
C LEU A 5 -20.70 19.15 54.45
N TYR A 6 -19.96 18.86 55.52
CA TYR A 6 -19.86 19.76 56.67
C TYR A 6 -19.32 21.14 56.26
N LYS A 7 -18.23 21.17 55.51
CA LYS A 7 -17.62 22.42 55.06
C LYS A 7 -18.55 23.20 54.13
N HIS A 8 -19.22 22.51 53.21
CA HIS A 8 -20.22 23.10 52.33
C HIS A 8 -21.34 23.78 53.11
N GLU A 9 -21.94 23.09 54.10
CA GLU A 9 -23.02 23.67 54.91
C GLU A 9 -22.52 24.82 55.81
N LYS A 10 -21.27 24.75 56.30
CA LYS A 10 -20.62 25.85 57.00
C LYS A 10 -20.45 27.08 56.10
N ASP A 11 -19.99 26.87 54.86
CA ASP A 11 -19.77 27.93 53.88
C ASP A 11 -21.12 28.53 53.41
N GLU A 12 -22.15 27.70 53.21
CA GLU A 12 -23.53 28.17 52.93
C GLU A 12 -24.09 29.01 54.08
N THR A 13 -23.84 28.59 55.32
CA THR A 13 -24.25 29.35 56.51
C THR A 13 -23.55 30.71 56.54
N ALA A 14 -22.23 30.75 56.26
CA ALA A 14 -21.47 32.00 56.20
C ALA A 14 -22.01 32.94 55.11
N ASN A 15 -22.22 32.40 53.91
CA ASN A 15 -22.69 33.17 52.76
C ASN A 15 -24.11 33.70 53.00
N GLY A 16 -25.03 32.88 53.50
CA GLY A 16 -26.40 33.31 53.81
C GLY A 16 -26.46 34.43 54.87
N LEU A 17 -25.58 34.39 55.87
CA LEU A 17 -25.50 35.46 56.88
C LEU A 17 -24.92 36.77 56.32
N ARG A 18 -23.91 36.68 55.45
CA ARG A 18 -23.33 37.85 54.75
C ARG A 18 -24.33 38.48 53.77
N GLU A 19 -25.02 37.66 52.99
CA GLU A 19 -26.09 38.09 52.09
C GLU A 19 -27.26 38.73 52.86
N GLY A 20 -27.51 38.27 54.09
CA GLY A 20 -28.45 38.86 55.03
C GLY A 20 -27.96 40.15 55.72
N GLY A 21 -26.80 40.69 55.34
CA GLY A 21 -26.27 41.96 55.85
C GLY A 21 -25.76 41.90 57.30
N LYS A 22 -25.42 40.72 57.82
CA LYS A 22 -24.82 40.58 59.15
C LYS A 22 -23.36 41.04 59.15
N SER A 23 -22.88 41.54 60.29
CA SER A 23 -21.47 41.92 60.45
C SER A 23 -20.56 40.69 60.48
N ASP A 24 -19.29 40.88 60.13
CA ASP A 24 -18.31 39.80 60.12
C ASP A 24 -18.12 39.19 61.51
N GLU A 25 -18.14 39.98 62.60
CA GLU A 25 -18.06 39.41 63.96
C GLU A 25 -19.24 38.49 64.29
N TYR A 26 -20.44 38.83 63.81
CA TYR A 26 -21.62 37.99 64.00
C TYR A 26 -21.53 36.71 63.18
N VAL A 27 -21.01 36.79 61.96
CA VAL A 27 -20.79 35.62 61.10
C VAL A 27 -19.80 34.67 61.78
N ASP A 28 -18.66 35.16 62.25
CA ASP A 28 -17.64 34.33 62.89
C ASP A 28 -18.19 33.62 64.14
N GLN A 29 -18.92 34.34 64.99
CA GLN A 29 -19.56 33.76 66.16
C GLN A 29 -20.62 32.71 65.79
N ALA A 30 -21.39 32.93 64.73
CA ALA A 30 -22.35 31.95 64.24
C ALA A 30 -21.67 30.69 63.68
N LEU A 31 -20.51 30.83 63.04
CA LEU A 31 -19.72 29.72 62.51
C LEU A 31 -19.03 28.88 63.59
N GLU A 32 -18.59 29.51 64.68
CA GLU A 32 -18.11 28.81 65.89
C GLU A 32 -19.26 28.01 66.52
N ASN A 33 -20.40 28.66 66.75
CA ASN A 33 -21.59 27.99 67.28
C ASN A 33 -22.05 26.82 66.39
N PHE A 34 -21.98 26.98 65.06
CA PHE A 34 -22.27 25.90 64.12
C PHE A 34 -21.30 24.72 64.28
N HIS A 35 -20.00 24.99 64.39
CA HIS A 35 -18.98 23.96 64.60
C HIS A 35 -19.22 23.18 65.90
N ASP A 36 -19.46 23.90 66.99
CA ASP A 36 -19.69 23.30 68.31
C ASP A 36 -20.97 22.47 68.33
N GLN A 37 -22.05 22.96 67.73
CA GLN A 37 -23.29 22.19 67.60
C GLN A 37 -23.11 20.90 66.79
N VAL A 38 -22.26 20.92 65.76
CA VAL A 38 -21.97 19.71 64.97
C VAL A 38 -21.11 18.74 65.79
N LEU A 39 -20.09 19.22 66.50
CA LEU A 39 -19.22 18.37 67.32
C LEU A 39 -19.94 17.77 68.53
N MET A 40 -20.80 18.54 69.19
CA MET A 40 -21.54 18.12 70.39
C MET A 40 -22.77 17.28 70.05
N SER A 41 -23.14 17.15 68.77
CA SER A 41 -24.28 16.34 68.33
C SER A 41 -23.83 15.13 67.52
N PRO A 42 -23.75 13.93 68.14
CA PRO A 42 -23.53 12.68 67.42
C PRO A 42 -24.55 12.45 66.29
N ALA A 43 -25.78 12.96 66.46
CA ALA A 43 -26.82 12.90 65.45
C ALA A 43 -26.48 13.69 64.18
N ARG A 44 -25.95 14.92 64.31
CA ARG A 44 -25.51 15.72 63.15
C ARG A 44 -24.31 15.10 62.45
N LEU A 45 -23.32 14.60 63.19
CA LEU A 45 -22.19 13.88 62.61
C LEU A 45 -22.62 12.63 61.83
N ASN A 46 -23.57 11.86 62.37
CA ASN A 46 -24.13 10.71 61.67
C ASN A 46 -24.94 11.11 60.44
N ALA A 47 -25.66 12.24 60.46
CA ALA A 47 -26.37 12.76 59.30
C ALA A 47 -25.41 13.08 58.13
N TYR A 48 -24.25 13.70 58.38
CA TYR A 48 -23.23 13.93 57.35
C TYR A 48 -22.62 12.63 56.82
N LYS A 49 -22.46 11.62 57.67
CA LYS A 49 -22.00 10.28 57.26
C LYS A 49 -23.02 9.60 56.36
N GLN A 50 -24.29 9.60 56.74
CA GLN A 50 -25.38 9.03 55.95
C GLN A 50 -25.54 9.76 54.62
N ARG A 51 -25.60 11.10 54.60
CA ARG A 51 -25.70 11.87 53.35
C ARG A 51 -24.54 11.57 52.41
N ALA A 52 -23.31 11.50 52.92
CA ALA A 52 -22.15 11.13 52.12
C ALA A 52 -22.26 9.71 51.56
N ALA A 53 -22.69 8.74 52.37
CA ALA A 53 -22.89 7.38 51.94
C ALA A 53 -23.97 7.29 50.84
N THR A 54 -25.09 8.01 51.00
CA THR A 54 -26.14 8.08 49.99
C THR A 54 -25.64 8.70 48.68
N LEU A 55 -24.90 9.81 48.74
CA LEU A 55 -24.34 10.42 47.52
C LEU A 55 -23.39 9.49 46.78
N ILE A 56 -22.54 8.76 47.51
CA ILE A 56 -21.64 7.77 46.91
C ILE A 56 -22.44 6.63 46.29
N ASP A 57 -23.43 6.10 47.01
CA ASP A 57 -24.26 4.99 46.54
C ASP A 57 -25.07 5.39 45.29
N THR A 58 -25.65 6.59 45.27
CA THR A 58 -26.34 7.13 44.09
C THR A 58 -25.39 7.30 42.92
N ALA A 59 -24.24 7.95 43.13
CA ALA A 59 -23.26 8.15 42.06
C ALA A 59 -22.74 6.81 41.50
N LEU A 60 -22.52 5.82 42.37
CA LEU A 60 -22.09 4.50 41.96
C LEU A 60 -23.18 3.79 41.15
N LYS A 61 -24.43 3.79 41.62
CA LYS A 61 -25.58 3.18 40.92
C LYS A 61 -25.82 3.81 39.55
N GLU A 62 -25.77 5.13 39.47
CA GLU A 62 -25.90 5.85 38.20
C GLU A 62 -24.74 5.54 37.27
N SER A 63 -23.51 5.48 37.79
CA SER A 63 -22.34 5.13 37.00
C SER A 63 -22.42 3.69 36.49
N THR A 64 -22.82 2.72 37.31
CA THR A 64 -22.95 1.31 36.90
C THR A 64 -24.03 1.15 35.84
N ALA A 65 -25.20 1.78 36.03
CA ALA A 65 -26.28 1.74 35.05
C ALA A 65 -25.85 2.37 33.70
N ASN A 66 -25.14 3.51 33.75
CA ASN A 66 -24.60 4.15 32.55
C ASN A 66 -23.55 3.29 31.85
N PHE A 67 -22.68 2.61 32.60
CA PHE A 67 -21.70 1.69 32.02
C PHE A 67 -22.39 0.49 31.36
N GLU A 68 -23.32 -0.16 32.05
CA GLU A 68 -24.09 -1.29 31.49
C GLU A 68 -24.84 -0.90 30.21
N ALA A 69 -25.49 0.26 30.20
CA ALA A 69 -26.15 0.78 29.01
C ALA A 69 -25.16 1.02 27.86
N LYS A 70 -24.00 1.64 28.13
CA LYS A 70 -22.97 1.85 27.11
C LYS A 70 -22.36 0.55 26.59
N TYR A 71 -22.12 -0.42 27.45
CA TYR A 71 -21.57 -1.72 27.06
C TYR A 71 -22.57 -2.50 26.20
N SER A 72 -23.85 -2.52 26.57
CA SER A 72 -24.87 -3.21 25.77
C SER A 72 -25.07 -2.57 24.40
N GLU A 73 -25.04 -1.23 24.32
CA GLU A 73 -25.09 -0.51 23.04
C GLU A 73 -23.84 -0.80 22.18
N LEU A 74 -22.65 -0.76 22.77
CA LEU A 74 -21.40 -1.04 22.06
C LEU A 74 -21.34 -2.49 21.56
N GLU A 75 -21.81 -3.45 22.36
CA GLU A 75 -21.88 -4.85 21.96
C GLU A 75 -22.84 -5.04 20.77
N LYS A 76 -23.97 -4.34 20.77
CA LYS A 76 -24.93 -4.35 19.66
C LYS A 76 -24.31 -3.77 18.39
N GLN A 77 -23.68 -2.60 18.49
CA GLN A 77 -22.99 -1.97 17.35
C GLN A 77 -21.89 -2.86 16.78
N LEU A 78 -21.08 -3.48 17.64
CA LEU A 78 -20.01 -4.38 17.21
C LEU A 78 -20.56 -5.63 16.50
N LYS A 79 -21.68 -6.19 16.98
CA LYS A 79 -22.35 -7.32 16.30
C LYS A 79 -22.90 -6.92 14.94
N GLU A 80 -23.52 -5.75 14.83
CA GLU A 80 -24.03 -5.22 13.56
C GLU A 80 -22.91 -4.94 12.56
N GLU A 81 -21.83 -4.29 13.01
CA GLU A 81 -20.65 -4.02 12.17
C GLU A 81 -19.98 -5.33 11.71
N TYR A 82 -19.81 -6.29 12.62
CA TYR A 82 -19.25 -7.60 12.27
C TYR A 82 -20.10 -8.33 11.23
N ALA A 83 -21.43 -8.35 11.41
CA ALA A 83 -22.35 -8.97 10.45
C ALA A 83 -22.30 -8.28 9.08
N SER A 84 -22.22 -6.95 9.05
CA SER A 84 -22.05 -6.15 7.83
C SER A 84 -20.76 -6.49 7.11
N LYS A 85 -19.62 -6.45 7.81
CA LYS A 85 -18.31 -6.77 7.22
C LYS A 85 -18.23 -8.22 6.76
N HIS A 86 -18.80 -9.15 7.51
CA HIS A 86 -18.84 -10.55 7.10
C HIS A 86 -19.61 -10.74 5.80
N LYS A 87 -20.77 -10.08 5.67
CA LYS A 87 -21.56 -10.11 4.44
C LYS A 87 -20.83 -9.47 3.26
N GLU A 88 -20.18 -8.33 3.45
CA GLU A 88 -19.38 -7.68 2.41
C GLU A 88 -18.22 -8.57 1.95
N LEU A 89 -17.55 -9.21 2.90
CA LEU A 89 -16.43 -10.11 2.61
C LEU A 89 -16.88 -11.37 1.86
N GLU A 90 -18.04 -11.92 2.18
CA GLU A 90 -18.66 -13.02 1.41
C GLU A 90 -19.03 -12.59 -0.01
N GLN A 91 -19.61 -11.39 -0.18
CA GLN A 91 -19.93 -10.85 -1.51
C GLN A 91 -18.66 -10.62 -2.34
N SER A 92 -17.61 -10.07 -1.73
CA SER A 92 -16.33 -9.88 -2.39
C SER A 92 -15.69 -11.20 -2.80
N ARG A 93 -15.72 -12.23 -1.92
CA ARG A 93 -15.23 -13.58 -2.24
C ARG A 93 -15.97 -14.20 -3.42
N THR A 94 -17.30 -14.11 -3.44
CA THR A 94 -18.10 -14.66 -4.55
C THR A 94 -17.84 -13.91 -5.86
N ALA A 95 -17.69 -12.58 -5.82
CA ALA A 95 -17.31 -11.80 -7.00
C ALA A 95 -15.91 -12.15 -7.52
N LEU A 96 -14.94 -12.37 -6.63
CA LEU A 96 -13.59 -12.80 -6.99
C LEU A 96 -13.58 -14.19 -7.63
N ASP A 97 -14.33 -15.15 -7.09
CA ASP A 97 -14.45 -16.50 -7.66
C ASP A 97 -15.07 -16.48 -9.07
N LEU A 98 -16.11 -15.66 -9.28
CA LEU A 98 -16.69 -15.45 -10.61
C LEU A 98 -15.68 -14.84 -11.58
N ARG A 99 -14.95 -13.80 -11.16
CA ARG A 99 -13.92 -13.15 -11.97
C ARG A 99 -12.79 -14.10 -12.32
N GLU A 100 -12.34 -14.93 -11.37
CA GLU A 100 -11.30 -15.93 -11.61
C GLU A 100 -11.76 -16.97 -12.63
N LYS A 101 -13.00 -17.46 -12.53
CA LYS A 101 -13.59 -18.39 -13.50
C LYS A 101 -13.65 -17.79 -14.90
N ASP A 102 -14.02 -16.52 -15.03
CA ASP A 102 -14.08 -15.84 -16.33
C ASP A 102 -12.70 -15.55 -16.91
N LEU A 103 -11.72 -15.19 -16.07
CA LEU A 103 -10.32 -15.08 -16.50
C LEU A 103 -9.80 -16.43 -17.00
N ARG A 104 -10.02 -17.53 -16.28
CA ARG A 104 -9.61 -18.88 -16.72
C ARG A 104 -10.29 -19.30 -18.03
N LYS A 105 -11.56 -18.94 -18.24
CA LYS A 105 -12.25 -19.20 -19.53
C LYS A 105 -11.65 -18.38 -20.65
N THR A 106 -11.36 -17.11 -20.40
CA THR A 106 -10.75 -16.19 -21.38
C THR A 106 -9.34 -16.65 -21.73
N GLU A 107 -8.53 -17.02 -20.74
CA GLU A 107 -7.20 -17.58 -20.94
C GLU A 107 -7.22 -18.83 -21.83
N LYS A 108 -8.15 -19.76 -21.56
CA LYS A 108 -8.33 -20.96 -22.41
C LYS A 108 -8.70 -20.59 -23.85
N LYS A 109 -9.63 -19.65 -24.04
CA LYS A 109 -10.03 -19.17 -25.37
C LYS A 109 -8.87 -18.53 -26.12
N MET A 110 -8.16 -17.61 -25.47
CA MET A 110 -6.98 -16.94 -26.03
C MET A 110 -5.89 -17.95 -26.40
N ARG A 111 -5.62 -18.94 -25.53
CA ARG A 111 -4.65 -20.00 -25.85
C ARG A 111 -5.07 -20.80 -27.08
N THR A 112 -6.35 -21.17 -27.20
CA THR A 112 -6.83 -21.88 -28.39
C THR A 112 -6.79 -21.01 -29.65
N GLU A 113 -7.11 -19.72 -29.53
CA GLU A 113 -7.10 -18.78 -30.64
C GLU A 113 -5.68 -18.52 -31.15
N VAL A 114 -4.72 -18.27 -30.25
CA VAL A 114 -3.30 -18.11 -30.59
C VAL A 114 -2.74 -19.39 -31.24
N VAL A 115 -3.06 -20.57 -30.70
CA VAL A 115 -2.61 -21.83 -31.31
C VAL A 115 -3.20 -22.03 -32.70
N ASN A 116 -4.49 -21.70 -32.90
CA ASN A 116 -5.13 -21.78 -34.20
C ASN A 116 -4.54 -20.75 -35.18
N ASP A 117 -4.26 -19.53 -34.73
CA ASP A 117 -3.68 -18.48 -35.56
C ASP A 117 -2.24 -18.82 -35.97
N ILE A 118 -1.43 -19.35 -35.05
CA ILE A 118 -0.09 -19.89 -35.36
C ILE A 118 -0.20 -21.02 -36.38
N LYS A 119 -1.16 -21.93 -36.21
CA LYS A 119 -1.37 -23.05 -37.15
C LYS A 119 -1.78 -22.56 -38.54
N LEU A 120 -2.70 -21.59 -38.62
CA LEU A 120 -3.13 -20.98 -39.87
C LEU A 120 -1.99 -20.20 -40.54
N SER A 121 -1.22 -19.44 -39.76
CA SER A 121 -0.06 -18.68 -40.24
C SER A 121 1.05 -19.61 -40.71
N ALA A 122 1.29 -20.73 -40.04
CA ALA A 122 2.24 -21.76 -40.47
C ALA A 122 1.78 -22.48 -41.74
N GLN A 123 0.47 -22.73 -41.91
CA GLN A 123 -0.08 -23.31 -43.15
C GLN A 123 -0.04 -22.34 -44.34
N LYS A 124 -0.16 -21.04 -44.08
CA LYS A 124 -0.04 -19.97 -45.08
C LYS A 124 1.41 -19.53 -45.33
N TYR A 125 2.38 -20.11 -44.61
CA TYR A 125 3.78 -19.80 -44.83
C TYR A 125 4.24 -20.42 -46.14
N GLU A 126 4.16 -19.66 -47.22
CA GLU A 126 4.87 -19.98 -48.45
C GLU A 126 6.34 -19.60 -48.27
N PRO A 127 7.29 -20.53 -48.49
CA PRO A 127 8.70 -20.19 -48.44
C PRO A 127 8.95 -19.07 -49.47
N PRO A 128 9.66 -17.99 -49.11
CA PRO A 128 9.96 -16.93 -50.06
C PRO A 128 10.68 -17.55 -51.25
N GLY A 129 10.21 -17.21 -52.47
CA GLY A 129 10.86 -17.66 -53.70
C GLY A 129 12.35 -17.32 -53.66
N PHE A 130 13.17 -18.20 -54.25
CA PHE A 130 14.63 -18.13 -54.25
C PHE A 130 15.18 -16.71 -54.45
N TRP A 131 14.61 -15.95 -55.39
CA TRP A 131 14.97 -14.57 -55.68
C TRP A 131 14.76 -13.59 -54.52
N VAL A 132 13.65 -13.69 -53.79
CA VAL A 132 13.35 -12.81 -52.64
C VAL A 132 14.31 -13.11 -51.49
N GLY A 133 14.64 -14.39 -51.27
CA GLY A 133 15.67 -14.80 -50.33
C GLY A 133 17.04 -14.22 -50.71
N LEU A 134 17.38 -14.23 -51.99
CA LEU A 134 18.64 -13.69 -52.53
C LEU A 134 18.75 -12.17 -52.36
N PHE A 135 17.69 -11.42 -52.66
CA PHE A 135 17.68 -9.96 -52.43
C PHE A 135 17.70 -9.61 -50.94
N LYS A 136 16.98 -10.36 -50.09
CA LYS A 136 17.00 -10.17 -48.64
C LYS A 136 18.37 -10.49 -48.05
N TRP A 137 19.05 -11.52 -48.57
CA TRP A 137 20.43 -11.87 -48.23
C TRP A 137 21.44 -10.82 -48.71
N LEU A 138 21.22 -10.25 -49.90
CA LEU A 138 22.02 -9.13 -50.41
C LEU A 138 21.93 -7.91 -49.48
N ILE A 139 20.74 -7.62 -48.97
CA ILE A 139 20.48 -6.46 -48.10
C ILE A 139 20.87 -6.73 -46.64
N SER A 140 20.94 -7.99 -46.18
CA SER A 140 21.22 -8.34 -44.78
C SER A 140 22.68 -8.15 -44.33
N GLY A 141 23.46 -7.30 -45.02
CA GLY A 141 24.82 -6.90 -44.64
C GLY A 141 25.92 -7.93 -44.94
N PHE A 142 25.57 -9.21 -45.14
CA PHE A 142 26.53 -10.28 -45.44
C PHE A 142 27.11 -10.18 -46.86
N SER A 143 26.40 -9.54 -47.80
CA SER A 143 26.89 -9.38 -49.18
C SER A 143 28.04 -8.40 -49.33
N GLY A 144 28.21 -7.43 -48.40
CA GLY A 144 29.28 -6.44 -48.49
C GLY A 144 30.67 -7.08 -48.42
N VAL A 145 30.86 -8.04 -47.50
CA VAL A 145 32.11 -8.79 -47.37
C VAL A 145 32.31 -9.70 -48.58
N ALA A 146 31.29 -10.45 -48.99
CA ALA A 146 31.39 -11.34 -50.15
C ALA A 146 31.68 -10.60 -51.47
N ALA A 147 31.05 -9.43 -51.67
CA ALA A 147 31.29 -8.58 -52.84
C ALA A 147 32.70 -7.99 -52.82
N SER A 148 33.21 -7.57 -51.65
CA SER A 148 34.59 -7.07 -51.53
C SER A 148 35.63 -8.14 -51.89
N VAL A 149 35.43 -9.39 -51.43
CA VAL A 149 36.30 -10.52 -51.77
C VAL A 149 36.25 -10.80 -53.28
N LEU A 150 35.06 -10.75 -53.89
CA LEU A 150 34.89 -11.02 -55.32
C LEU A 150 35.55 -9.94 -56.20
N VAL A 151 35.40 -8.66 -55.87
CA VAL A 151 36.09 -7.54 -56.56
C VAL A 151 37.60 -7.65 -56.40
N MET A 152 38.08 -8.06 -55.23
CA MET A 152 39.50 -8.22 -54.96
C MET A 152 40.11 -9.36 -55.80
N VAL A 153 39.41 -10.49 -55.94
CA VAL A 153 39.82 -11.62 -56.79
C VAL A 153 39.87 -11.21 -58.28
N ILE A 154 38.87 -10.48 -58.77
CA ILE A 154 38.85 -10.00 -60.16
C ILE A 154 39.99 -9.02 -60.42
N THR A 155 40.22 -8.08 -59.50
CA THR A 155 41.31 -7.10 -59.61
C THR A 155 42.67 -7.79 -59.61
N PHE A 156 42.87 -8.78 -58.73
CA PHE A 156 44.08 -9.59 -58.71
C PHE A 156 44.27 -10.40 -60.00
N GLY A 157 43.18 -10.98 -60.53
CA GLY A 157 43.20 -11.69 -61.82
C GLY A 157 43.59 -10.78 -62.99
N LEU A 158 43.12 -9.54 -63.01
CA LEU A 158 43.49 -8.57 -64.05
C LEU A 158 44.95 -8.10 -63.92
N LEU A 159 45.43 -7.85 -62.70
CA LEU A 159 46.81 -7.38 -62.47
C LEU A 159 47.86 -8.47 -62.75
N THR A 160 47.54 -9.75 -62.53
CA THR A 160 48.46 -10.87 -62.79
C THR A 160 48.64 -11.19 -64.29
N LEU A 161 47.74 -10.70 -65.15
CA LEU A 161 47.85 -10.80 -66.61
C LEU A 161 48.79 -9.75 -67.23
N GLY A 162 49.11 -8.66 -66.53
CA GLY A 162 49.84 -7.51 -67.09
C GLY A 162 51.36 -7.48 -66.90
N ASP A 163 51.91 -8.15 -65.88
CA ASP A 163 53.35 -8.02 -65.55
C ASP A 163 53.93 -9.28 -64.86
N PRO A 164 55.07 -9.87 -65.33
CA PRO A 164 55.64 -11.08 -64.75
C PRO A 164 56.43 -10.87 -63.45
N ASP A 165 57.04 -9.70 -63.22
CA ASP A 165 57.92 -9.46 -62.07
C ASP A 165 57.19 -9.04 -60.77
N SER A 166 55.92 -8.65 -60.88
CA SER A 166 55.10 -8.16 -59.76
C SER A 166 54.29 -9.27 -59.04
N LYS A 167 54.29 -10.49 -59.58
CA LYS A 167 53.35 -11.57 -59.21
C LYS A 167 53.48 -12.02 -57.75
N HIS A 168 54.70 -12.08 -57.22
CA HIS A 168 54.93 -12.59 -55.87
C HIS A 168 54.58 -11.58 -54.78
N GLN A 169 54.92 -10.30 -54.99
CA GLN A 169 54.58 -9.23 -54.04
C GLN A 169 53.07 -8.99 -53.98
N LEU A 170 52.40 -9.03 -55.15
CA LEU A 170 50.94 -8.90 -55.24
C LEU A 170 50.21 -10.04 -54.52
N ALA A 171 50.70 -11.28 -54.62
CA ALA A 171 50.09 -12.44 -53.97
C ALA A 171 50.16 -12.35 -52.43
N VAL A 172 51.28 -11.88 -51.89
CA VAL A 172 51.46 -11.70 -50.45
C VAL A 172 50.61 -10.55 -49.92
N SER A 173 50.51 -9.42 -50.65
CA SER A 173 49.61 -8.32 -50.27
C SER A 173 48.14 -8.72 -50.33
N PHE A 174 47.76 -9.57 -51.31
CA PHE A 174 46.41 -10.10 -51.43
C PHE A 174 46.03 -10.98 -50.22
N LEU A 175 46.88 -11.93 -49.85
CA LEU A 175 46.66 -12.79 -48.68
C LEU A 175 46.59 -11.98 -47.38
N LYS A 176 47.46 -10.98 -47.20
CA LYS A 176 47.41 -10.10 -46.02
C LYS A 176 46.11 -9.30 -45.95
N GLY A 177 45.65 -8.73 -47.06
CA GLY A 177 44.39 -7.98 -47.10
C GLY A 177 43.17 -8.86 -46.83
N LEU A 178 43.16 -10.09 -47.35
CA LEU A 178 42.07 -11.05 -47.16
C LEU A 178 41.99 -11.55 -45.71
N VAL A 179 43.15 -11.78 -45.09
CA VAL A 179 43.23 -12.07 -43.64
C VAL A 179 42.74 -10.88 -42.82
N GLY A 180 43.21 -9.65 -43.09
CA GLY A 180 42.77 -8.46 -42.37
C GLY A 180 41.27 -8.18 -42.47
N LEU A 181 40.65 -8.44 -43.63
CA LEU A 181 39.21 -8.31 -43.84
C LEU A 181 38.39 -9.38 -43.08
N LEU A 182 38.94 -10.58 -42.92
CA LEU A 182 38.30 -11.69 -42.19
C LEU A 182 38.51 -11.61 -40.67
N THR A 183 39.63 -11.05 -40.21
CA THR A 183 39.96 -10.92 -38.78
C THR A 183 39.59 -9.55 -38.20
N GLY A 184 39.28 -8.56 -39.05
CA GLY A 184 38.85 -7.22 -38.64
C GLY A 184 39.99 -6.30 -38.19
N GLU A 185 41.26 -6.70 -38.35
CA GLU A 185 42.40 -5.84 -38.07
C GLU A 185 42.69 -4.95 -39.28
N SER A 186 42.40 -3.64 -39.15
CA SER A 186 42.77 -2.66 -40.16
C SER A 186 44.29 -2.47 -40.16
N LEU A 187 44.95 -2.90 -41.23
CA LEU A 187 46.34 -2.51 -41.50
C LEU A 187 46.32 -1.06 -42.02
N GLY A 188 46.81 -0.13 -41.20
CA GLY A 188 47.13 1.23 -41.60
C GLY A 188 48.36 1.30 -42.51
#